data_AF-A0AAI8HK56-F1
#
_entry.id   AF-A0AAI8HK56-F1
#
_cell.length_a   1.000
_cell.length_b   1.000
_cell.length_c   1.000
_cell.angle_alpha   90.00
_cell.angle_beta   90.00
_cell.angle_gamma   90.00
#
_symmetry.space_group_name_H-M   'P 1'
#
loop_
_entity.id
_entity.type
_entity.pdbx_description
1 polymer ?
#
loop_
_entity_poly.entity_id
_entity_poly.type
_entity_poly.pdbx_seq_one_letter_code
_entity_poly.pdbx_strand_id
1 'polypeptide(L)'
;MKEPTMAECLKKAGLILNGQAEREEVSDWASEYVAADDPAVEDETVWEMLIYLSGFDLKDTPDSYLHTIEELRYWLQEYMKTQEERVHPCRN
;
A
#
# COMPACT_ATOMS: atom_id res chain seq x y z
N MET A 1 6.93 -17.10 4.10
CA MET A 1 6.43 -15.79 4.56
C MET A 1 5.00 -15.95 5.04
N LYS A 2 4.54 -15.15 6.00
CA LYS A 2 3.11 -15.14 6.35
C LYS A 2 2.39 -14.25 5.34
N GLU A 3 1.19 -14.64 4.92
CA GLU A 3 0.32 -13.81 4.09
C GLU A 3 0.16 -12.43 4.73
N PRO A 4 0.52 -11.34 4.00
CA PRO A 4 0.33 -9.99 4.44
C PRO A 4 -1.15 -9.65 4.41
N THR A 5 -1.58 -8.81 5.34
CA THR A 5 -2.96 -8.33 5.43
C THR A 5 -3.05 -6.90 4.96
N MET A 6 -4.25 -6.46 4.55
CA MET A 6 -4.47 -5.05 4.25
C MET A 6 -4.14 -4.16 5.46
N ALA A 7 -4.43 -4.61 6.68
CA ALA A 7 -4.09 -3.87 7.90
C ALA A 7 -2.58 -3.61 8.03
N GLU A 8 -1.74 -4.58 7.63
CA GLU A 8 -0.28 -4.41 7.61
C GLU A 8 0.15 -3.41 6.53
N CYS A 9 -0.43 -3.49 5.34
CA CYS A 9 -0.19 -2.53 4.26
C CYS A 9 -0.55 -1.09 4.68
N LEU A 10 -1.73 -0.89 5.27
CA LEU A 10 -2.19 0.40 5.79
C LEU A 10 -1.28 0.92 6.91
N LYS A 11 -0.82 0.03 7.79
CA LYS A 11 0.13 0.39 8.85
C LYS A 11 1.44 0.89 8.25
N LYS A 12 2.01 0.18 7.28
CA LYS A 12 3.25 0.56 6.58
C LYS A 12 3.11 1.90 5.87
N ALA A 13 2.02 2.09 5.12
CA ALA A 13 1.69 3.37 4.50
C ALA A 13 1.54 4.51 5.53
N GLY A 14 0.90 4.24 6.67
CA GLY A 14 0.78 5.20 7.77
C GLY A 14 2.12 5.62 8.38
N LEU A 15 3.09 4.71 8.47
CA LEU A 15 4.44 5.02 8.95
C LEU A 15 5.15 5.99 8.01
N ILE A 16 5.02 5.81 6.69
CA ILE A 16 5.52 6.78 5.68
C ILE A 16 4.87 8.14 5.90
N LEU A 17 3.54 8.20 6.01
CA LEU A 17 2.80 9.46 6.16
C LEU A 17 3.16 10.24 7.43
N ASN A 18 3.59 9.53 8.48
CA ASN A 18 4.02 10.10 9.75
C ASN A 18 5.53 10.41 9.78
N GLY A 19 6.28 10.12 8.71
CA GLY A 19 7.74 10.27 8.67
C GLY A 19 8.48 9.32 9.62
N GLN A 20 7.88 8.18 9.94
CA GLN A 20 8.43 7.16 10.86
C GLN A 20 9.10 6.00 10.12
N ALA A 21 8.89 5.88 8.81
CA ALA A 21 9.56 4.93 7.94
C ALA A 21 9.93 5.64 6.63
N GLU A 22 11.07 5.25 6.06
CA GLU A 22 11.49 5.71 4.74
C GLU A 22 10.73 4.96 3.64
N ARG A 23 10.69 5.57 2.45
CA ARG A 23 10.04 4.97 1.27
C ARG A 23 10.69 3.64 0.90
N GLU A 24 12.02 3.61 0.85
CA GLU A 24 12.86 2.44 0.59
C GLU A 24 12.51 1.28 1.53
N GLU A 25 12.44 1.50 2.85
CA GLU A 25 12.13 0.44 3.83
C GLU A 25 10.79 -0.26 3.56
N VAL A 26 9.77 0.52 3.23
CA VAL A 26 8.43 -0.04 2.94
C VAL A 26 8.39 -0.69 1.55
N SER A 27 9.10 -0.10 0.60
CA SER A 27 9.23 -0.62 -0.77
C SER A 27 9.94 -1.98 -0.80
N ASP A 28 11.03 -2.12 -0.05
CA ASP A 28 11.77 -3.37 0.09
C ASP A 28 10.89 -4.45 0.74
N TRP A 29 10.20 -4.11 1.83
CA TRP A 29 9.27 -5.02 2.49
C TRP A 29 8.17 -5.52 1.55
N ALA A 30 7.57 -4.64 0.74
CA ALA A 30 6.54 -5.04 -0.22
C ALA A 30 7.12 -5.88 -1.36
N SER A 31 8.35 -5.56 -1.80
CA SER A 31 9.05 -6.27 -2.86
C SER A 31 9.35 -7.73 -2.49
N GLU A 32 9.56 -8.05 -1.21
CA GLU A 32 9.73 -9.45 -0.75
C GLU A 32 8.53 -10.34 -1.13
N TYR A 33 7.33 -9.79 -1.15
CA TYR A 33 6.11 -10.51 -1.55
C TYR A 33 5.94 -10.52 -3.07
N VAL A 34 6.14 -9.37 -3.72
CA VAL A 34 5.93 -9.24 -5.18
C VAL A 34 6.95 -10.03 -5.98
N ALA A 35 8.19 -10.15 -5.49
CA ALA A 35 9.26 -10.91 -6.13
C ALA A 35 9.26 -12.40 -5.76
N ALA A 36 8.33 -12.88 -4.93
CA ALA A 36 8.22 -14.29 -4.58
C ALA A 36 7.74 -15.12 -5.78
N ASP A 37 8.34 -16.29 -6.01
CA ASP A 37 7.94 -17.21 -7.09
C ASP A 37 6.51 -17.75 -6.90
N ASP A 38 6.07 -17.88 -5.65
CA ASP A 38 4.71 -18.28 -5.25
C ASP A 38 4.22 -17.36 -4.12
N PRO A 39 3.65 -16.19 -4.48
CA PRO A 39 3.19 -15.23 -3.49
C PRO A 39 1.94 -15.77 -2.79
N ALA A 40 2.06 -15.98 -1.48
CA ALA A 40 0.95 -16.39 -0.61
C ALA A 40 0.02 -15.20 -0.29
N VAL A 41 -0.52 -14.54 -1.31
CA VAL A 41 -1.45 -13.41 -1.21
C VAL A 41 -2.68 -13.75 -2.04
N GLU A 42 -3.78 -14.12 -1.40
CA GLU A 42 -5.02 -14.49 -2.09
C GLU A 42 -5.93 -13.28 -2.35
N ASP A 43 -5.85 -12.25 -1.50
CA ASP A 43 -6.66 -11.03 -1.62
C ASP A 43 -6.08 -10.10 -2.70
N GLU A 44 -6.80 -9.96 -3.82
CA GLU A 44 -6.43 -9.07 -4.93
C GLU A 44 -6.19 -7.63 -4.49
N THR A 45 -6.95 -7.13 -3.52
CA THR A 45 -6.83 -5.76 -3.01
C THR A 45 -5.53 -5.58 -2.23
N VAL A 46 -5.14 -6.60 -1.46
CA VAL A 46 -3.85 -6.62 -0.76
C VAL A 46 -2.71 -6.69 -1.76
N TRP A 47 -2.85 -7.52 -2.79
CA TRP A 47 -1.87 -7.66 -3.86
C TRP A 47 -1.63 -6.34 -4.62
N GLU A 48 -2.70 -5.64 -5.01
CA GLU A 48 -2.60 -4.32 -5.65
C GLU A 48 -1.86 -3.30 -4.76
N MET A 49 -2.14 -3.31 -3.46
CA MET A 49 -1.47 -2.43 -2.50
C MET A 49 0.01 -2.78 -2.34
N LEU A 50 0.37 -4.06 -2.33
CA LEU A 50 1.78 -4.49 -2.30
C LEU A 50 2.53 -4.05 -3.55
N ILE A 51 1.93 -4.20 -4.74
CA ILE A 51 2.52 -3.70 -5.99
C ILE A 51 2.76 -2.19 -5.88
N TYR A 52 1.75 -1.43 -5.44
CA TYR A 52 1.87 0.02 -5.29
C TYR A 52 2.98 0.41 -4.30
N LEU A 53 3.04 -0.24 -3.13
CA LEU A 53 4.07 0.02 -2.12
C LEU A 53 5.46 -0.37 -2.60
N SER A 54 5.60 -1.48 -3.35
CA SER A 54 6.87 -1.93 -3.93
C SER A 54 7.42 -0.99 -4.99
N GLY A 55 6.57 -0.17 -5.60
CA GLY A 55 6.95 0.90 -6.53
C GLY A 55 7.09 2.27 -5.89
N PHE A 56 6.82 2.43 -4.59
CA PHE A 56 6.68 3.75 -3.97
C PHE A 56 8.00 4.51 -3.81
N ASP A 57 9.11 3.78 -3.77
CA ASP A 57 10.46 4.35 -3.77
C ASP A 57 10.98 4.69 -5.18
N LEU A 58 10.24 4.32 -6.24
CA LEU A 58 10.67 4.60 -7.61
C LEU A 58 10.67 6.11 -7.91
N LYS A 59 11.78 6.55 -8.49
CA LYS A 59 11.97 7.91 -8.97
C LYS A 59 11.47 8.05 -10.40
N ASP A 60 10.72 9.12 -10.65
CA ASP A 60 10.35 9.56 -12.00
C ASP A 60 11.48 10.40 -12.63
N THR A 61 12.12 11.24 -11.81
CA THR A 61 13.35 11.97 -12.16
C THR A 61 14.33 11.93 -10.99
N PRO A 62 15.61 12.33 -11.16
CA PRO A 62 16.57 12.34 -10.03
C PRO A 62 16.06 13.09 -8.78
N ASP A 63 15.21 14.10 -9.00
CA ASP A 63 14.70 15.02 -7.98
C ASP A 63 13.22 14.77 -7.62
N SER A 64 12.53 13.81 -8.25
CA SER A 64 11.11 13.52 -7.99
C SER A 64 10.78 12.03 -7.95
N TYR A 65 9.83 11.67 -7.08
CA TYR A 65 9.27 10.32 -7.01
C TYR A 65 8.09 10.16 -7.96
N LEU A 66 7.91 8.95 -8.48
CA LEU A 66 6.76 8.57 -9.31
C LEU A 66 5.43 8.70 -8.55
N HIS A 67 5.46 8.39 -7.25
CA HIS A 67 4.34 8.55 -6.35
C HIS A 67 4.66 9.53 -5.23
N THR A 68 3.76 10.46 -4.97
CA THR A 68 3.89 11.48 -3.92
C THR A 68 3.28 11.01 -2.59
N ILE A 69 3.69 11.67 -1.51
CA ILE A 69 3.08 11.45 -0.18
C ILE A 69 1.60 11.85 -0.17
N GLU A 70 1.22 12.86 -0.97
CA GLU A 70 -0.16 13.32 -1.09
C GLU A 70 -1.03 12.28 -1.79
N GLU A 71 -0.54 11.67 -2.87
CA GLU A 71 -1.24 10.57 -3.56
C GLU A 71 -1.43 9.36 -2.64
N LEU A 72 -0.40 8.97 -1.87
CA LEU A 72 -0.52 7.91 -0.88
C LEU A 72 -1.61 8.24 0.15
N ARG A 73 -1.66 9.48 0.65
CA ARG A 73 -2.69 9.93 1.59
C ARG A 73 -4.09 9.87 0.97
N TYR A 74 -4.24 10.34 -0.26
CA TYR A 74 -5.51 10.32 -0.97
C TYR A 74 -6.00 8.90 -1.18
N TRP A 75 -5.12 8.00 -1.63
CA TRP A 75 -5.44 6.59 -1.83
C TRP A 75 -5.91 5.93 -0.53
N LEU A 76 -5.20 6.15 0.59
CA LEU A 76 -5.60 5.60 1.90
C LEU A 76 -6.98 6.10 2.36
N GLN A 77 -7.28 7.37 2.12
CA GLN A 77 -8.59 7.93 2.45
C GLN A 77 -9.69 7.34 1.57
N GLU A 78 -9.44 7.21 0.27
CA GLU A 78 -10.40 6.65 -0.67
C GLU A 78 -10.68 5.17 -0.35
N TYR A 79 -9.62 4.40 -0.08
CA TYR A 79 -9.75 3.01 0.36
C TYR A 79 -10.65 2.88 1.59
N MET A 80 -10.44 3.71 2.63
CA MET A 80 -11.26 3.69 3.85
C MET A 80 -12.74 4.00 3.57
N LYS A 81 -13.02 4.98 2.69
CA LYS A 81 -14.40 5.29 2.29
C LYS A 81 -15.06 4.15 1.53
N THR A 82 -14.35 3.54 0.58
CA THR A 82 -14.89 2.41 -0.19
C THR A 82 -15.21 1.22 0.72
N GLN A 83 -14.41 0.97 1.76
CA GLN A 83 -14.75 -0.06 2.76
C GLN A 83 -15.99 0.31 3.58
N GLU A 84 -16.14 1.57 3.98
CA GLU A 84 -17.32 2.05 4.70
C GLU A 84 -18.61 1.89 3.88
N GLU A 85 -18.56 2.18 2.58
CA GLU A 85 -19.68 1.97 1.65
C GLU A 85 -19.99 0.48 1.42
N ARG A 86 -18.97 -0.38 1.33
CA ARG A 86 -19.13 -1.84 1.19
C ARG A 86 -19.76 -2.49 2.43
N VAL A 87 -19.58 -1.90 3.61
CA VAL A 87 -20.13 -2.40 4.88
C VAL A 87 -21.58 -1.91 5.11
N HIS A 88 -22.08 -0.94 4.33
CA HIS A 88 -23.45 -0.41 4.44
C HIS A 88 -24.25 -0.51 3.13
N PRO A 89 -24.51 -1.73 2.60
CA PRO A 89 -25.33 -1.87 1.39
C PRO A 89 -26.84 -1.60 1.63
N CYS A 90 -27.30 -1.44 2.87
CA CYS A 90 -28.72 -1.22 3.19
C CYS A 90 -28.91 -0.13 4.26
N ARG A 91 -29.13 1.12 3.83
CA ARG A 91 -29.92 2.09 4.59
C ARG A 91 -30.98 2.65 3.65
N ASN A 92 -32.19 2.07 3.75
CA ASN A 92 -33.42 2.58 3.13
C ASN A 92 -33.69 4.03 3.53
#